data_AF-W0J1I8-F1
#
_entry.id   AF-W0J1I8-F1
#
_cell.length_a   1.000
_cell.length_b   1.000
_cell.length_c   1.000
_cell.angle_alpha   90.00
_cell.angle_beta   90.00
_cell.angle_gamma   90.00
#
_symmetry.space_group_name_H-M   'P 1'
#
loop_
_entity.id
_entity.type
_entity.pdbx_description
1 polymer ?
#
loop_
_entity_poly.entity_id
_entity_poly.type
_entity_poly.pdbx_seq_one_letter_code
_entity_poly.pdbx_strand_id
1 'polypeptide(L)'
;MKTALRLFLLRLLPLLAALLPPLSVRAAADDAPKKEISAAVSAELGKLRTLTEAKDYAGSLRLIDQLLPGTAADSFDRAILSQIKVQILLTVDRYAEAIAPLETALALGERYSFFEKKPLVDQRYLLSQLYYQEGSEAKDPARRADFLRKAYEQIRLWFAGAPQPTFDARLYAASILYSLATLDAEKPDHGLLRQALAEAGESLYLKAAPGDQPYILLLAIHQQLGEAASAAELLELLVSRHPDSAQYWQQLAATYFGLASESKDPKETARYNLRAILTLERARQQGLLDSPKENFSLVALYLTLENYDRAITLLEEGLASGAIENTRRNWELLATACQQANREKQAVETLGRAIGMFPHDAQLEFSLAQLHYSLGEIGEARTRLEAALGKEGLEKPGQARLFLAYIDYELQRFEEAEKWAGEAAAHPDAKPEDVRRLTRAVRDALAARSGKS
;
A
#
# COMPACT_ATOMS: atom_id res chain seq x y z
N MET A 1 0.19 -20.49 -3.89
CA MET A 1 0.37 -21.31 -2.67
C MET A 1 0.08 -22.80 -2.87
N LYS A 2 -1.08 -23.20 -3.45
CA LYS A 2 -1.42 -24.62 -3.68
C LYS A 2 -0.35 -25.42 -4.45
N THR A 3 0.31 -24.81 -5.44
CA THR A 3 1.33 -25.48 -6.27
C THR A 3 2.69 -25.61 -5.58
N ALA A 4 3.10 -24.59 -4.81
CA ALA A 4 4.38 -24.58 -4.10
C ALA A 4 4.37 -25.52 -2.87
N LEU A 5 3.24 -25.55 -2.14
CA LEU A 5 3.04 -26.50 -1.03
C LEU A 5 2.99 -27.95 -1.55
N ARG A 6 2.33 -28.20 -2.69
CA ARG A 6 2.36 -29.51 -3.37
C ARG A 6 3.77 -29.94 -3.77
N LEU A 7 4.54 -29.06 -4.42
CA LEU A 7 5.89 -29.37 -4.90
C LEU A 7 6.89 -29.62 -3.76
N PHE A 8 6.66 -29.03 -2.58
CA PHE A 8 7.51 -29.24 -1.39
C PHE A 8 7.09 -30.49 -0.58
N LEU A 9 5.79 -30.74 -0.40
CA LEU A 9 5.27 -31.96 0.25
C LEU A 9 5.64 -33.23 -0.52
N LEU A 10 5.70 -33.16 -1.86
CA LEU A 10 6.17 -34.27 -2.71
C LEU A 10 7.64 -34.66 -2.46
N ARG A 11 8.47 -33.79 -1.86
CA ARG A 11 9.88 -34.11 -1.55
C ARG A 11 10.06 -34.96 -0.29
N LEU A 12 9.04 -35.08 0.56
CA LEU A 12 9.05 -35.92 1.76
C LEU A 12 8.56 -37.35 1.51
N LEU A 13 8.24 -37.71 0.26
CA LEU A 13 7.58 -38.96 -0.09
C LEU A 13 8.43 -40.24 -0.25
N PRO A 14 9.78 -40.30 -0.11
CA PRO A 14 10.47 -41.58 -0.22
C PRO A 14 10.72 -42.17 1.17
N LEU A 15 9.71 -42.78 1.80
CA LEU A 15 9.96 -43.70 2.91
C LEU A 15 8.83 -44.73 3.08
N LEU A 16 8.43 -45.37 1.98
CA LEU A 16 7.65 -46.62 2.06
C LEU A 16 8.53 -47.88 2.16
N ALA A 17 9.85 -47.73 2.19
CA ALA A 17 10.79 -48.84 2.28
C ALA A 17 11.74 -48.63 3.46
N ALA A 18 11.79 -49.63 4.34
CA ALA A 18 12.66 -49.77 5.51
C ALA A 18 12.20 -49.07 6.82
N LEU A 19 11.30 -49.71 7.56
CA LEU A 19 11.18 -49.55 9.01
C LEU A 19 10.70 -50.86 9.65
N LEU A 20 11.59 -51.86 9.76
CA LEU A 20 11.50 -52.92 10.76
C LEU A 20 12.91 -53.17 11.32
N PRO A 21 13.27 -52.59 12.48
CA PRO A 21 14.50 -52.97 13.16
C PRO A 21 14.30 -54.30 13.93
N PRO A 22 15.39 -55.04 14.21
CA PRO A 22 15.31 -56.27 15.01
C PRO A 22 14.95 -55.97 16.47
N LEU A 23 13.97 -56.70 16.99
CA LEU A 23 13.52 -56.66 18.39
C LEU A 23 14.68 -57.02 19.32
N SER A 24 15.13 -56.05 20.12
CA SER A 24 16.02 -56.29 21.26
C SER A 24 15.22 -56.13 22.55
N VAL A 25 14.99 -57.25 23.24
CA VAL A 25 14.34 -57.25 24.57
C VAL A 25 15.40 -56.92 25.61
N ARG A 26 15.23 -55.80 26.31
CA ARG A 26 15.89 -55.56 27.59
C ARG A 26 14.85 -55.05 28.58
N ALA A 27 14.62 -55.84 29.62
CA ALA A 27 13.73 -55.49 30.71
C ALA A 27 14.43 -54.50 31.66
N ALA A 28 13.81 -53.35 31.85
CA ALA A 28 13.98 -52.52 33.03
C ALA A 28 12.60 -51.93 33.35
N ALA A 29 12.23 -51.97 34.63
CA ALA A 29 10.95 -51.51 35.15
C ALA A 29 10.89 -49.98 35.16
N ASP A 30 9.95 -49.45 34.40
CA ASP A 30 9.16 -48.25 34.64
C ASP A 30 7.84 -48.47 33.87
N ASP A 31 6.69 -48.10 34.43
CA ASP A 31 5.32 -48.30 33.89
C ASP A 31 5.04 -47.58 32.54
N ALA A 32 6.07 -47.28 31.76
CA ALA A 32 5.95 -46.69 30.44
C ALA A 32 5.46 -47.73 29.42
N PRO A 33 4.50 -47.37 28.55
CA PRO A 33 4.00 -48.26 27.51
C PRO A 33 5.15 -48.72 26.60
N LYS A 34 5.18 -50.02 26.29
CA LYS A 34 6.21 -50.60 25.44
C LYS A 34 6.10 -50.08 24.01
N LYS A 35 7.25 -49.83 23.38
CA LYS A 35 7.37 -49.53 21.95
C LYS A 35 7.22 -50.81 21.11
N GLU A 36 6.06 -51.44 21.21
CA GLU A 36 5.75 -52.74 20.58
C GLU A 36 4.38 -52.68 19.92
N ILE A 37 4.25 -53.30 18.74
CA ILE A 37 2.97 -53.42 18.04
C ILE A 37 2.23 -54.63 18.59
N SER A 38 0.97 -54.48 18.99
CA SER A 38 0.19 -55.61 19.50
C SER A 38 -0.09 -56.65 18.42
N ALA A 39 -0.34 -57.89 18.84
CA ALA A 39 -0.72 -58.97 17.92
C ALA A 39 -1.99 -58.64 17.11
N ALA A 40 -2.96 -57.96 17.74
CA ALA A 40 -4.20 -57.55 17.11
C ALA A 40 -3.96 -56.55 15.96
N VAL A 41 -3.13 -55.53 16.19
CA VAL A 41 -2.78 -54.55 15.15
C VAL A 41 -1.87 -55.16 14.09
N SER A 42 -0.87 -55.94 14.49
CA SER A 42 0.07 -56.63 13.59
C SER A 42 -0.66 -57.51 12.55
N ALA A 43 -1.68 -58.26 12.98
CA ALA A 43 -2.48 -59.10 12.08
C ALA A 43 -3.21 -58.33 10.98
N GLU A 44 -3.54 -57.05 11.23
CA GLU A 44 -4.31 -56.21 10.31
C GLU A 44 -3.42 -55.29 9.45
N LEU A 45 -2.17 -55.03 9.86
CA LEU A 45 -1.21 -54.23 9.08
C LEU A 45 -0.92 -54.83 7.69
N GLY A 46 -0.95 -56.16 7.55
CA GLY A 46 -0.80 -56.82 6.24
C GLY A 46 -1.93 -56.47 5.27
N LYS A 47 -3.17 -56.37 5.77
CA LYS A 47 -4.32 -55.93 4.97
C LYS A 47 -4.20 -54.45 4.62
N LEU A 48 -3.79 -53.62 5.58
CA LEU A 48 -3.57 -52.19 5.36
C LEU A 48 -2.54 -51.92 4.25
N ARG A 49 -1.46 -52.71 4.22
CA ARG A 49 -0.46 -52.65 3.14
C ARG A 49 -1.07 -52.99 1.79
N THR A 50 -1.83 -54.09 1.71
CA THR A 50 -2.50 -54.52 0.46
C THR A 50 -3.45 -53.46 -0.07
N LEU A 51 -4.27 -52.85 0.81
CA LEU A 51 -5.18 -51.76 0.43
C LEU A 51 -4.42 -50.53 -0.08
N THR A 52 -3.32 -50.17 0.58
CA THR A 52 -2.50 -49.01 0.21
C THR A 52 -1.77 -49.23 -1.12
N GLU A 53 -1.23 -50.43 -1.36
CA GLU A 53 -0.60 -50.82 -2.64
C GLU A 53 -1.62 -50.83 -3.79
N ALA A 54 -2.87 -51.24 -3.51
CA ALA A 54 -3.98 -51.16 -4.45
C ALA A 54 -4.54 -49.73 -4.63
N LYS A 55 -3.98 -48.72 -3.93
CA LYS A 55 -4.45 -47.33 -3.89
C LYS A 55 -5.89 -47.18 -3.38
N ASP A 56 -6.41 -48.18 -2.66
CA ASP A 56 -7.69 -48.07 -1.95
C ASP A 56 -7.50 -47.32 -0.62
N TYR A 57 -7.21 -46.03 -0.73
CA TYR A 57 -7.00 -45.16 0.43
C TYR A 57 -8.25 -45.02 1.30
N ALA A 58 -9.45 -45.11 0.71
CA ALA A 58 -10.70 -45.09 1.46
C ALA A 58 -10.88 -46.36 2.29
N GLY A 59 -10.54 -47.52 1.74
CA GLY A 59 -10.45 -48.78 2.48
C GLY A 59 -9.41 -48.73 3.60
N SER A 60 -8.20 -48.24 3.31
CA SER A 60 -7.14 -48.10 4.31
C SER A 60 -7.56 -47.22 5.49
N LEU A 61 -8.19 -46.07 5.23
CA LEU A 61 -8.67 -45.16 6.28
C LEU A 61 -9.78 -45.81 7.12
N ARG A 62 -10.74 -46.50 6.50
CA ARG A 62 -11.80 -47.22 7.22
C ARG A 62 -11.22 -48.31 8.13
N LEU A 63 -10.24 -49.06 7.66
CA LEU A 63 -9.57 -50.08 8.48
C LEU A 63 -8.87 -49.45 9.69
N ILE A 64 -8.12 -48.37 9.49
CA ILE A 64 -7.47 -47.66 10.61
C ILE A 64 -8.51 -47.15 11.62
N ASP A 65 -9.61 -46.56 11.14
CA ASP A 65 -10.67 -46.03 12.01
C ASP A 65 -11.38 -47.12 12.82
N GLN A 66 -11.44 -48.36 12.31
CA GLN A 66 -11.95 -49.52 13.05
C GLN A 66 -10.96 -50.03 14.11
N LEU A 67 -9.65 -49.92 13.86
CA LEU A 67 -8.61 -50.38 14.79
C LEU A 67 -8.39 -49.42 15.95
N LEU A 68 -8.45 -48.11 15.68
CA LEU A 68 -8.13 -47.05 16.65
C LEU A 68 -8.88 -47.14 18.00
N PRO A 69 -10.18 -47.47 18.07
CA PRO A 69 -10.90 -47.64 19.34
C PRO A 69 -10.43 -48.84 20.17
N GLY A 70 -9.85 -49.87 19.54
CA GLY A 70 -9.33 -51.07 20.21
C GLY A 70 -7.92 -50.91 20.78
N THR A 71 -7.24 -49.80 20.48
CA THR A 71 -5.90 -49.49 21.00
C THR A 71 -5.97 -48.68 22.28
N ALA A 72 -5.09 -48.95 23.25
CA ALA A 72 -4.96 -48.11 24.43
C ALA A 72 -4.49 -46.70 24.03
N ALA A 73 -4.99 -45.66 24.70
CA ALA A 73 -4.81 -44.27 24.30
C ALA A 73 -3.33 -43.83 24.25
N ASP A 74 -2.49 -44.43 25.10
CA ASP A 74 -1.05 -44.18 25.24
C ASP A 74 -0.16 -45.23 24.56
N SER A 75 -0.76 -46.18 23.82
CA SER A 75 -0.02 -47.27 23.20
C SER A 75 0.81 -46.86 21.98
N PHE A 76 1.85 -47.64 21.69
CA PHE A 76 2.60 -47.52 20.45
C PHE A 76 1.74 -47.81 19.21
N ASP A 77 0.78 -48.73 19.32
CA ASP A 77 -0.22 -49.00 18.27
C ASP A 77 -0.99 -47.74 17.88
N ARG A 78 -1.48 -46.98 18.88
CA ARG A 78 -2.20 -45.72 18.65
C ARG A 78 -1.32 -44.71 17.92
N ALA A 79 -0.05 -44.59 18.31
CA ALA A 79 0.90 -43.69 17.68
C ALA A 79 1.17 -44.06 16.21
N ILE A 80 1.43 -45.34 15.93
CA ILE A 80 1.72 -45.84 14.58
C ILE A 80 0.49 -45.74 13.66
N LEU A 81 -0.68 -46.18 14.11
CA LEU A 81 -1.91 -46.08 13.32
C LEU A 81 -2.26 -44.62 13.01
N SER A 82 -2.06 -43.71 13.97
CA SER A 82 -2.25 -42.28 13.75
C SER A 82 -1.25 -41.74 12.71
N GLN A 83 0.02 -42.13 12.78
CA GLN A 83 1.04 -41.74 11.80
C GLN A 83 0.73 -42.25 10.38
N ILE A 84 0.29 -43.50 10.23
CA ILE A 84 -0.10 -44.06 8.93
C ILE A 84 -1.34 -43.33 8.40
N LYS A 85 -2.31 -43.02 9.27
CA LYS A 85 -3.48 -42.22 8.91
C LYS A 85 -3.10 -40.85 8.36
N VAL A 86 -2.15 -40.14 8.99
CA VAL A 86 -1.61 -38.87 8.47
C VAL A 86 -1.09 -39.06 7.05
N GLN A 87 -0.23 -40.05 6.81
CA GLN A 87 0.38 -40.26 5.49
C GLN A 87 -0.66 -40.50 4.40
N ILE A 88 -1.68 -41.33 4.69
CA ILE A 88 -2.77 -41.59 3.75
C ILE A 88 -3.57 -40.31 3.49
N LEU A 89 -3.95 -39.58 4.54
CA LEU A 89 -4.73 -38.34 4.41
C LEU A 89 -3.99 -37.28 3.58
N LEU A 90 -2.69 -37.12 3.79
CA LEU A 90 -1.86 -36.23 2.96
C LEU A 90 -1.81 -36.69 1.49
N THR A 91 -1.72 -37.99 1.26
CA THR A 91 -1.69 -38.57 -0.10
C THR A 91 -2.97 -38.29 -0.88
N VAL A 92 -4.12 -38.25 -0.19
CA VAL A 92 -5.43 -37.95 -0.80
C VAL A 92 -5.87 -36.50 -0.64
N ASP A 93 -4.93 -35.58 -0.36
CA ASP A 93 -5.18 -34.13 -0.22
C ASP A 93 -6.23 -33.77 0.88
N ARG A 94 -6.45 -34.63 1.88
CA ARG A 94 -7.36 -34.42 3.02
C ARG A 94 -6.65 -33.77 4.21
N TYR A 95 -6.12 -32.56 3.99
CA TYR A 95 -5.24 -31.84 4.91
C TYR A 95 -5.85 -31.55 6.30
N ALA A 96 -7.07 -31.02 6.34
CA ALA A 96 -7.77 -30.69 7.59
C ALA A 96 -7.89 -31.90 8.53
N GLU A 97 -8.20 -33.05 7.96
CA GLU A 97 -8.42 -34.30 8.70
C GLU A 97 -7.12 -34.93 9.20
N ALA A 98 -5.97 -34.54 8.61
CA ALA A 98 -4.65 -35.02 9.03
C ALA A 98 -4.19 -34.40 10.36
N ILE A 99 -4.79 -33.28 10.78
CA ILE A 99 -4.37 -32.53 11.98
C ILE A 99 -4.51 -33.37 13.26
N ALA A 100 -5.70 -33.90 13.57
CA ALA A 100 -5.92 -34.61 14.82
C ALA A 100 -5.09 -35.92 14.95
N PRO A 101 -4.94 -36.75 13.90
CA PRO A 101 -4.02 -37.87 13.93
C PRO A 101 -2.55 -37.44 14.07
N LEU A 102 -2.14 -36.30 13.47
CA LEU A 102 -0.79 -35.78 13.60
C LEU A 102 -0.50 -35.27 15.01
N GLU A 103 -1.42 -34.54 15.62
CA GLU A 103 -1.37 -34.14 17.03
C GLU A 103 -1.21 -35.36 17.94
N THR A 104 -2.01 -36.42 17.70
CA THR A 104 -1.96 -37.67 18.45
C THR A 104 -0.59 -38.34 18.31
N ALA A 105 -0.11 -38.50 17.08
CA ALA A 105 1.18 -39.13 16.80
C ALA A 105 2.36 -38.35 17.43
N LEU A 106 2.35 -37.03 17.33
CA LEU A 106 3.34 -36.15 17.95
C LEU A 106 3.32 -36.26 19.48
N ALA A 107 2.15 -36.13 20.10
CA ALA A 107 2.01 -36.16 21.56
C ALA A 107 2.49 -37.49 22.16
N LEU A 108 2.12 -38.62 21.55
CA LEU A 108 2.57 -39.95 21.98
C LEU A 108 4.06 -40.17 21.69
N GLY A 109 4.51 -39.72 20.51
CA GLY A 109 5.89 -39.78 20.07
C GLY A 109 6.85 -39.10 21.05
N GLU A 110 6.48 -37.91 21.52
CA GLU A 110 7.29 -37.13 22.46
C GLU A 110 7.20 -37.66 23.88
N ARG A 111 5.98 -37.92 24.38
CA ARG A 111 5.75 -38.34 25.76
C ARG A 111 6.44 -39.66 26.09
N TYR A 112 6.44 -40.61 25.16
CA TYR A 112 6.95 -41.95 25.38
C TYR A 112 8.20 -42.28 24.55
N SER A 113 8.78 -41.27 23.88
CA SER A 113 9.94 -41.46 22.99
C SER A 113 9.74 -42.56 21.94
N PHE A 114 8.51 -42.72 21.45
CA PHE A 114 8.17 -43.73 20.45
C PHE A 114 8.82 -43.46 19.09
N PHE A 115 9.05 -42.19 18.76
CA PHE A 115 9.69 -41.79 17.50
C PHE A 115 11.04 -41.14 17.76
N GLU A 116 11.91 -41.18 16.76
CA GLU A 116 13.17 -40.45 16.81
C GLU A 116 12.93 -38.93 16.84
N LYS A 117 13.87 -38.19 17.44
CA LYS A 117 13.74 -36.74 17.62
C LYS A 117 13.57 -35.99 16.30
N LYS A 118 14.32 -36.37 15.25
CA LYS A 118 14.29 -35.66 13.97
C LYS A 118 12.92 -35.74 13.26
N PRO A 119 12.32 -36.94 13.06
CA PRO A 119 10.96 -37.04 12.56
C PRO A 119 9.91 -36.26 13.36
N LEU A 120 10.04 -36.18 14.69
CA LEU A 120 9.15 -35.38 15.54
C LEU A 120 9.29 -33.89 15.24
N VAL A 121 10.52 -33.39 15.10
CA VAL A 121 10.77 -32.01 14.67
C VAL A 121 10.14 -31.79 13.29
N ASP A 122 10.39 -32.64 12.30
CA ASP A 122 9.81 -32.47 10.95
C ASP A 122 8.27 -32.48 10.95
N GLN A 123 7.65 -33.31 11.80
CA GLN A 123 6.20 -33.34 12.00
C GLN A 123 5.65 -32.03 12.60
N ARG A 124 6.40 -31.31 13.43
CA ARG A 124 6.00 -29.98 13.93
C ARG A 124 5.91 -28.94 12.81
N TYR A 125 6.85 -28.98 11.87
CA TYR A 125 6.81 -28.10 10.71
C TYR A 125 5.56 -28.37 9.86
N LEU A 126 5.28 -29.64 9.58
CA LEU A 126 4.05 -30.04 8.88
C LEU A 126 2.78 -29.61 9.63
N LEU A 127 2.71 -29.86 10.94
CA LEU A 127 1.55 -29.49 11.75
C LEU A 127 1.33 -27.97 11.75
N SER A 128 2.42 -27.19 11.82
CA SER A 128 2.36 -25.73 11.66
C SER A 128 1.70 -25.33 10.33
N GLN A 129 2.11 -25.94 9.21
CA GLN A 129 1.56 -25.64 7.88
C GLN A 129 0.08 -25.98 7.78
N LEU A 130 -0.35 -27.13 8.31
CA LEU A 130 -1.75 -27.54 8.32
C LEU A 130 -2.60 -26.55 9.13
N TYR A 131 -2.15 -26.15 10.32
CA TYR A 131 -2.83 -25.12 11.09
C TYR A 131 -2.87 -23.77 10.38
N TYR A 132 -1.78 -23.34 9.74
CA TYR A 132 -1.76 -22.07 9.02
C TYR A 132 -2.75 -22.07 7.85
N GLN A 133 -2.86 -23.19 7.14
CA GLN A 133 -3.84 -23.36 6.07
C GLN A 133 -5.28 -23.28 6.61
N GLU A 134 -5.61 -24.04 7.66
CA GLU A 134 -6.94 -24.00 8.28
C GLU A 134 -7.28 -22.60 8.83
N GLY A 135 -6.30 -21.92 9.44
CA GLY A 135 -6.46 -20.54 9.91
C GLY A 135 -6.75 -19.59 8.77
N SER A 136 -5.98 -19.67 7.68
CA SER A 136 -6.14 -18.82 6.50
C SER A 136 -7.49 -19.00 5.80
N GLU A 137 -8.04 -20.22 5.82
CA GLU A 137 -9.33 -20.55 5.20
C GLU A 137 -10.53 -20.35 6.16
N ALA A 138 -10.29 -20.23 7.47
CA ALA A 138 -11.34 -20.04 8.46
C ALA A 138 -12.06 -18.70 8.29
N LYS A 139 -13.40 -18.76 8.19
CA LYS A 139 -14.27 -17.57 8.15
C LYS A 139 -14.53 -16.99 9.54
N ASP A 140 -14.60 -17.86 10.55
CA ASP A 140 -14.80 -17.45 11.93
C ASP A 140 -13.50 -16.81 12.48
N PRO A 141 -13.55 -15.56 12.97
CA PRO A 141 -12.35 -14.85 13.45
C PRO A 141 -11.67 -15.56 14.63
N ALA A 142 -12.44 -16.14 15.55
CA ALA A 142 -11.88 -16.82 16.72
C ALA A 142 -11.13 -18.10 16.31
N ARG A 143 -11.72 -18.90 15.42
CA ARG A 143 -11.09 -20.10 14.86
C ARG A 143 -9.86 -19.77 14.02
N ARG A 144 -9.90 -18.69 13.22
CA ARG A 144 -8.74 -18.18 12.49
C ARG A 144 -7.60 -17.85 13.46
N ALA A 145 -7.89 -17.06 14.49
CA ALA A 145 -6.90 -16.65 15.48
C ALA A 145 -6.33 -17.84 16.27
N ASP A 146 -7.15 -18.83 16.62
CA ASP A 146 -6.71 -20.05 17.29
C ASP A 146 -5.74 -20.86 16.42
N PHE A 147 -6.10 -21.12 15.16
CA PHE A 147 -5.24 -21.87 14.26
C PHE A 147 -3.94 -21.16 13.92
N LEU A 148 -3.94 -19.85 13.70
CA LEU A 148 -2.71 -19.10 13.47
C LEU A 148 -1.79 -19.11 14.70
N ARG A 149 -2.34 -19.06 15.92
CA ARG A 149 -1.56 -19.18 17.16
C ARG A 149 -0.94 -20.57 17.28
N LYS A 150 -1.71 -21.62 17.02
CA LYS A 150 -1.21 -23.01 16.98
C LYS A 150 -0.14 -23.19 15.91
N ALA A 151 -0.32 -22.61 14.73
CA ALA A 151 0.68 -22.64 13.67
C ALA A 151 2.00 -22.00 14.13
N TYR A 152 1.93 -20.82 14.75
CA TYR A 152 3.11 -20.13 15.26
C TYR A 152 3.79 -20.90 16.41
N GLU A 153 3.01 -21.50 17.30
CA GLU A 153 3.56 -22.34 18.38
C GLU A 153 4.36 -23.52 17.82
N GLN A 154 3.83 -24.22 16.82
CA GLN A 154 4.52 -25.37 16.23
C GLN A 154 5.81 -24.99 15.50
N ILE A 155 5.85 -23.87 14.76
CA ILE A 155 7.09 -23.42 14.11
C ILE A 155 8.13 -22.94 15.14
N ARG A 156 7.70 -22.33 16.25
CA ARG A 156 8.59 -21.96 17.35
C ARG A 156 9.21 -23.19 18.00
N LEU A 157 8.42 -24.23 18.23
CA LEU A 157 8.91 -25.51 18.75
C LEU A 157 9.83 -26.23 17.75
N TRP A 158 9.57 -26.09 16.44
CA TRP A 158 10.48 -26.55 15.40
C TRP A 158 11.84 -25.84 15.48
N PHE A 159 11.87 -24.51 15.64
CA PHE A 159 13.14 -23.77 15.80
C PHE A 159 13.95 -24.21 17.03
N ALA A 160 13.30 -24.59 18.14
CA ALA A 160 13.99 -25.10 19.32
C ALA A 160 14.64 -26.47 19.08
N GLY A 161 14.09 -27.28 18.16
CA GLY A 161 14.61 -28.60 17.80
C GLY A 161 15.52 -28.62 16.57
N ALA A 162 15.54 -27.56 15.77
CA ALA A 162 16.31 -27.44 14.53
C ALA A 162 17.51 -26.49 14.71
N PRO A 163 18.76 -26.98 14.73
CA PRO A 163 19.94 -26.19 15.11
C PRO A 163 20.31 -25.06 14.13
N GLN A 164 19.74 -25.06 12.92
CA GLN A 164 19.94 -24.01 11.91
C GLN A 164 18.63 -23.80 11.14
N PRO A 165 17.83 -22.77 11.48
CA PRO A 165 16.62 -22.46 10.73
C PRO A 165 16.95 -22.06 9.29
N THR A 166 16.16 -22.51 8.34
CA THR A 166 16.34 -22.15 6.92
C THR A 166 15.72 -20.79 6.61
N PHE A 167 16.14 -20.19 5.48
CA PHE A 167 15.51 -19.00 4.90
C PHE A 167 13.97 -19.15 4.85
N ASP A 168 13.49 -20.25 4.27
CA ASP A 168 12.05 -20.49 4.08
C ASP A 168 11.31 -20.65 5.42
N ALA A 169 11.94 -21.29 6.42
CA ALA A 169 11.32 -21.48 7.73
C ALA A 169 11.18 -20.15 8.51
N ARG A 170 12.21 -19.29 8.49
CA ARG A 170 12.13 -17.95 9.11
C ARG A 170 11.12 -17.05 8.42
N LEU A 171 11.15 -17.01 7.09
CA LEU A 171 10.19 -16.22 6.32
C LEU A 171 8.74 -16.71 6.53
N TYR A 172 8.55 -18.02 6.64
CA TYR A 172 7.27 -18.61 7.00
C TYR A 172 6.81 -18.18 8.40
N ALA A 173 7.68 -18.26 9.42
CA ALA A 173 7.34 -17.80 10.77
C ALA A 173 6.96 -16.31 10.80
N ALA A 174 7.72 -15.46 10.09
CA ALA A 174 7.40 -14.04 9.93
C ALA A 174 6.02 -13.82 9.29
N SER A 175 5.66 -14.64 8.29
CA SER A 175 4.36 -14.57 7.62
C SER A 175 3.20 -14.94 8.56
N ILE A 176 3.38 -15.93 9.44
CA ILE A 176 2.38 -16.27 10.46
C ILE A 176 2.22 -15.12 11.46
N LEU A 177 3.34 -14.56 11.93
CA LEU A 177 3.35 -13.43 12.86
C LEU A 177 2.64 -12.21 12.29
N TYR A 178 2.93 -11.85 11.04
CA TYR A 178 2.22 -10.79 10.33
C TYR A 178 0.72 -11.10 10.24
N SER A 179 0.36 -12.33 9.87
CA SER A 179 -1.05 -12.74 9.76
C SER A 179 -1.79 -12.65 11.11
N LEU A 180 -1.12 -12.98 12.22
CA LEU A 180 -1.65 -12.81 13.57
C LEU A 180 -1.79 -11.33 13.94
N ALA A 181 -0.78 -10.53 13.60
CA ALA A 181 -0.74 -9.12 13.92
C ALA A 181 -1.86 -8.34 13.24
N THR A 182 -2.23 -8.71 12.01
CA THR A 182 -3.23 -8.01 11.20
C THR A 182 -4.60 -8.69 11.22
N LEU A 183 -4.92 -9.46 12.27
CA LEU A 183 -6.25 -10.06 12.43
C LEU A 183 -7.36 -9.01 12.58
N ASP A 184 -7.06 -7.93 13.31
CA ASP A 184 -7.86 -6.71 13.35
C ASP A 184 -7.16 -5.67 12.47
N ALA A 185 -7.73 -5.39 11.31
CA ALA A 185 -7.16 -4.44 10.34
C ALA A 185 -7.15 -3.01 10.87
N GLU A 186 -8.06 -2.67 11.78
CA GLU A 186 -8.16 -1.32 12.36
C GLU A 186 -7.20 -1.14 13.54
N LYS A 187 -6.77 -2.25 14.16
CA LYS A 187 -5.87 -2.25 15.32
C LYS A 187 -4.82 -3.38 15.20
N PRO A 188 -3.84 -3.24 14.31
CA PRO A 188 -2.76 -4.21 14.20
C PRO A 188 -1.97 -4.34 15.51
N ASP A 189 -1.55 -5.55 15.85
CA ASP A 189 -0.66 -5.79 17.00
C ASP A 189 0.78 -5.42 16.63
N HIS A 190 1.21 -4.21 17.03
CA HIS A 190 2.56 -3.71 16.77
C HIS A 190 3.66 -4.58 17.39
N GLY A 191 3.38 -5.27 18.51
CA GLY A 191 4.34 -6.17 19.14
C GLY A 191 4.63 -7.40 18.28
N LEU A 192 3.58 -7.98 17.69
CA LEU A 192 3.72 -9.06 16.73
C LEU A 192 4.32 -8.61 15.40
N LEU A 193 4.02 -7.39 14.93
CA LEU A 193 4.67 -6.81 13.75
C LEU A 193 6.18 -6.65 13.95
N ARG A 194 6.63 -6.21 15.13
CA ARG A 194 8.07 -6.12 15.46
C ARG A 194 8.74 -7.49 15.48
N GLN A 195 8.06 -8.53 15.96
CA GLN A 195 8.56 -9.90 15.88
C GLN A 195 8.62 -10.40 14.43
N ALA A 196 7.59 -10.13 13.63
CA ALA A 196 7.58 -10.46 12.21
C ALA A 196 8.73 -9.77 11.45
N LEU A 197 8.99 -8.50 11.77
CA LEU A 197 10.08 -7.71 11.22
C LEU A 197 11.44 -8.36 11.52
N ALA A 198 11.65 -8.77 12.77
CA ALA A 198 12.88 -9.44 13.18
C ALA A 198 13.09 -10.77 12.43
N GLU A 199 12.07 -11.64 12.36
CA GLU A 199 12.18 -12.92 11.66
C GLU A 199 12.38 -12.75 10.15
N ALA A 200 11.69 -11.80 9.52
CA ALA A 200 11.85 -11.51 8.09
C ALA A 200 13.24 -10.93 7.80
N GLY A 201 13.73 -10.01 8.64
CA GLY A 201 15.07 -9.43 8.51
C GLY A 201 16.17 -10.48 8.68
N GLU A 202 16.07 -11.32 9.71
CA GLU A 202 17.01 -12.44 9.94
C GLU A 202 17.02 -13.43 8.77
N SER A 203 15.86 -13.67 8.14
CA SER A 203 15.79 -14.55 6.96
C SER A 203 16.71 -14.07 5.83
N LEU A 204 16.87 -12.76 5.63
CA LEU A 204 17.69 -12.21 4.55
C LEU A 204 19.17 -12.58 4.66
N TYR A 205 19.70 -12.80 5.87
CA TYR A 205 21.09 -13.24 6.06
C TYR A 205 21.32 -14.71 5.70
N LEU A 206 20.25 -15.50 5.56
CA LEU A 206 20.31 -16.94 5.28
C LEU A 206 20.34 -17.26 3.78
N LYS A 207 20.19 -16.26 2.92
CA LYS A 207 20.17 -16.45 1.46
C LYS A 207 20.79 -15.25 0.75
N ALA A 208 21.88 -15.49 0.03
CA ALA A 208 22.66 -14.44 -0.63
C ALA A 208 21.86 -13.58 -1.64
N ALA A 209 20.90 -14.20 -2.34
CA ALA A 209 20.02 -13.51 -3.29
C ALA A 209 18.57 -13.97 -3.05
N PRO A 210 17.87 -13.38 -2.06
CA PRO A 210 16.48 -13.69 -1.83
C PRO A 210 15.62 -13.14 -2.97
N GLY A 211 14.50 -13.83 -3.24
CA GLY A 211 13.47 -13.31 -4.15
C GLY A 211 12.71 -12.15 -3.51
N ASP A 212 11.60 -11.73 -4.11
CA ASP A 212 10.92 -10.49 -3.67
C ASP A 212 10.03 -10.68 -2.44
N GLN A 213 9.58 -11.93 -2.19
CA GLN A 213 8.66 -12.26 -1.10
C GLN A 213 9.05 -11.68 0.27
N PRO A 214 10.30 -11.82 0.78
CA PRO A 214 10.68 -11.19 2.05
C PRO A 214 10.61 -9.67 2.02
N TYR A 215 10.97 -9.02 0.91
CA TYR A 215 10.91 -7.56 0.79
C TYR A 215 9.46 -7.05 0.73
N ILE A 216 8.56 -7.79 0.07
CA ILE A 216 7.12 -7.50 0.06
C ILE A 216 6.54 -7.65 1.48
N LEU A 217 6.94 -8.68 2.22
CA LEU A 217 6.52 -8.86 3.61
C LEU A 217 7.04 -7.73 4.51
N LEU A 218 8.32 -7.38 4.39
CA LEU A 218 8.91 -6.26 5.14
C LEU A 218 8.21 -4.93 4.81
N LEU A 219 7.89 -4.69 3.54
CA LEU A 219 7.16 -3.49 3.12
C LEU A 219 5.80 -3.42 3.80
N ALA A 220 5.04 -4.52 3.77
CA ALA A 220 3.74 -4.60 4.43
C ALA A 220 3.85 -4.37 5.94
N ILE A 221 4.87 -4.94 6.60
CA ILE A 221 5.12 -4.74 8.03
C ILE A 221 5.41 -3.26 8.35
N HIS A 222 6.29 -2.61 7.60
CA HIS A 222 6.60 -1.19 7.81
C HIS A 222 5.39 -0.29 7.56
N GLN A 223 4.57 -0.60 6.56
CA GLN A 223 3.31 0.12 6.30
C GLN A 223 2.35 0.00 7.49
N GLN A 224 2.17 -1.20 8.06
CA GLN A 224 1.33 -1.39 9.24
C GLN A 224 1.89 -0.69 10.48
N LEU A 225 3.21 -0.59 10.61
CA LEU A 225 3.88 0.14 11.70
C LEU A 225 3.87 1.67 11.52
N GLY A 226 3.41 2.19 10.37
CA GLY A 226 3.50 3.61 10.03
C GLY A 226 4.93 4.10 9.75
N GLU A 227 5.86 3.19 9.47
CA GLU A 227 7.27 3.49 9.23
C GLU A 227 7.51 3.84 7.75
N ALA A 228 6.93 4.95 7.30
CA ALA A 228 6.90 5.35 5.89
C ALA A 228 8.30 5.51 5.26
N ALA A 229 9.30 5.95 6.01
CA ALA A 229 10.68 6.07 5.50
C ALA A 229 11.28 4.70 5.14
N SER A 230 11.13 3.71 6.02
CA SER A 230 11.57 2.33 5.78
C SER A 230 10.78 1.68 4.63
N ALA A 231 9.48 1.97 4.54
CA ALA A 231 8.65 1.53 3.42
C ALA A 231 9.16 2.12 2.09
N ALA A 232 9.56 3.39 2.07
CA ALA A 232 10.14 4.03 0.88
C ALA A 232 11.44 3.35 0.43
N GLU A 233 12.34 3.00 1.35
CA GLU A 233 13.59 2.30 1.02
C GLU A 233 13.34 0.92 0.39
N LEU A 234 12.37 0.17 0.91
CA LEU A 234 11.98 -1.12 0.32
C LEU A 234 11.30 -0.95 -1.03
N LEU A 235 10.47 0.09 -1.18
CA LEU A 235 9.87 0.41 -2.47
C LEU A 235 10.96 0.78 -3.48
N GLU A 236 11.95 1.62 -3.14
CA GLU A 236 13.11 1.93 -4.00
C GLU A 236 13.80 0.65 -4.51
N LEU A 237 14.04 -0.31 -3.62
CA LEU A 237 14.59 -1.62 -3.99
C LEU A 237 13.65 -2.37 -4.95
N LEU A 238 12.36 -2.45 -4.65
CA LEU A 238 11.39 -3.15 -5.49
C LEU A 238 11.26 -2.53 -6.88
N VAL A 239 11.28 -1.20 -7.01
CA VAL A 239 11.26 -0.55 -8.34
C VAL A 239 12.56 -0.74 -9.10
N SER A 240 13.71 -0.79 -8.41
CA SER A 240 14.99 -1.11 -9.07
C SER A 240 15.02 -2.52 -9.66
N ARG A 241 14.27 -3.46 -9.06
CA ARG A 241 14.17 -4.86 -9.49
C ARG A 241 13.06 -5.09 -10.51
N HIS A 242 11.97 -4.33 -10.41
CA HIS A 242 10.77 -4.42 -11.25
C HIS A 242 10.40 -3.05 -11.82
N PRO A 243 11.25 -2.48 -12.70
CA PRO A 243 11.04 -1.13 -13.24
C PRO A 243 9.80 -1.01 -14.13
N ASP A 244 9.23 -2.13 -14.59
CA ASP A 244 7.99 -2.23 -15.37
C ASP A 244 6.72 -2.23 -14.51
N SER A 245 6.85 -2.33 -13.18
CA SER A 245 5.71 -2.34 -12.26
C SER A 245 5.19 -0.94 -11.96
N ALA A 246 4.15 -0.50 -12.68
CA ALA A 246 3.45 0.76 -12.40
C ALA A 246 2.98 0.84 -10.93
N GLN A 247 2.58 -0.28 -10.33
CA GLN A 247 2.11 -0.35 -8.96
C GLN A 247 3.20 0.03 -7.94
N TYR A 248 4.46 -0.35 -8.17
CA TYR A 248 5.56 0.03 -7.27
C TYR A 248 5.95 1.50 -7.43
N TRP A 249 5.97 2.02 -8.66
CA TRP A 249 6.17 3.45 -8.91
C TRP A 249 5.08 4.30 -8.22
N GLN A 250 3.81 3.90 -8.31
CA GLN A 250 2.69 4.59 -7.67
C GLN A 250 2.82 4.59 -6.15
N GLN A 251 3.12 3.43 -5.56
CA GLN A 251 3.31 3.33 -4.11
C GLN A 251 4.50 4.15 -3.64
N LEU A 252 5.61 4.18 -4.39
CA LEU A 252 6.78 4.97 -4.03
C LEU A 252 6.47 6.48 -4.07
N ALA A 253 5.82 6.96 -5.14
CA ALA A 253 5.42 8.35 -5.26
C ALA A 253 4.45 8.76 -4.13
N ALA A 254 3.44 7.93 -3.84
CA ALA A 254 2.50 8.13 -2.75
C ALA A 254 3.19 8.17 -1.38
N THR A 255 4.18 7.31 -1.16
CA THR A 255 4.95 7.29 0.09
C THR A 255 5.74 8.57 0.28
N TYR A 256 6.37 9.10 -0.76
CA TYR A 256 7.06 10.39 -0.67
C TYR A 256 6.09 11.58 -0.50
N PHE A 257 4.91 11.55 -1.11
CA PHE A 257 3.88 12.57 -0.84
C PHE A 257 3.45 12.57 0.63
N GLY A 258 3.23 11.39 1.21
CA GLY A 258 2.90 11.25 2.64
C GLY A 258 4.02 11.79 3.52
N LEU A 259 5.26 11.38 3.28
CA LEU A 259 6.44 11.86 4.01
C LEU A 259 6.62 13.38 3.91
N ALA A 260 6.39 13.97 2.73
CA ALA A 260 6.45 15.42 2.54
C ALA A 260 5.35 16.15 3.33
N SER A 261 4.13 15.60 3.34
CA SER A 261 2.97 16.18 4.02
C SER A 261 3.05 16.09 5.54
N GLU A 262 3.64 15.03 6.08
CA GLU A 262 3.78 14.82 7.53
C GLU A 262 5.00 15.55 8.11
N SER A 263 6.01 15.81 7.29
CA SER A 263 7.22 16.50 7.70
C SER A 263 6.93 17.94 8.12
N LYS A 264 7.47 18.32 9.28
CA LYS A 264 7.49 19.72 9.78
C LYS A 264 8.79 20.45 9.45
N ASP A 265 9.80 19.73 8.97
CA ASP A 265 11.07 20.33 8.55
C ASP A 265 10.99 20.69 7.06
N PRO A 266 11.09 21.97 6.68
CA PRO A 266 11.05 22.40 5.28
C PRO A 266 12.11 21.73 4.40
N LYS A 267 13.28 21.40 4.95
CA LYS A 267 14.36 20.72 4.20
C LYS A 267 13.97 19.30 3.85
N GLU A 268 13.37 18.59 4.81
CA GLU A 268 12.89 17.22 4.61
C GLU A 268 11.70 17.19 3.64
N THR A 269 10.75 18.13 3.79
CA THR A 269 9.63 18.30 2.85
C THR A 269 10.14 18.53 1.43
N ALA A 270 11.10 19.43 1.23
CA ALA A 270 11.71 19.67 -0.07
C ALA A 270 12.43 18.41 -0.61
N ARG A 271 13.14 17.66 0.25
CA ARG A 271 13.80 16.41 -0.13
C ARG A 271 12.80 15.35 -0.59
N TYR A 272 11.69 15.17 0.11
CA TYR A 272 10.66 14.21 -0.26
C TYR A 272 9.92 14.62 -1.54
N ASN A 273 9.61 15.91 -1.71
CA ASN A 273 9.05 16.41 -2.97
C ASN A 273 10.00 16.17 -4.15
N LEU A 274 11.30 16.40 -3.98
CA LEU A 274 12.29 16.09 -5.02
C LEU A 274 12.33 14.59 -5.34
N ARG A 275 12.29 13.72 -4.32
CA ARG A 275 12.23 12.27 -4.53
C ARG A 275 10.93 11.84 -5.23
N ALA A 276 9.80 12.48 -4.94
CA ALA A 276 8.55 12.25 -5.66
C ALA A 276 8.65 12.66 -7.15
N ILE A 277 9.26 13.82 -7.46
CA ILE A 277 9.53 14.24 -8.84
C ILE A 277 10.37 13.18 -9.56
N LEU A 278 11.52 12.80 -8.99
CA LEU A 278 12.41 11.82 -9.60
C LEU A 278 11.73 10.45 -9.82
N THR A 279 10.82 10.08 -8.93
CA THR A 279 10.03 8.85 -9.05
C THR A 279 9.08 8.92 -10.24
N LEU A 280 8.30 10.00 -10.34
CA LEU A 280 7.35 10.20 -11.42
C LEU A 280 8.04 10.38 -12.79
N GLU A 281 9.12 11.16 -12.86
CA GLU A 281 9.89 11.34 -14.10
C GLU A 281 10.46 10.03 -14.62
N ARG A 282 11.03 9.19 -13.74
CA ARG A 282 11.57 7.88 -14.13
C ARG A 282 10.49 6.91 -14.56
N ALA A 283 9.36 6.88 -13.86
CA ALA A 283 8.20 6.09 -14.28
C ALA A 283 7.75 6.52 -15.68
N ARG A 284 7.63 7.84 -15.92
CA ARG A 284 7.23 8.41 -17.21
C ARG A 284 8.17 8.04 -18.35
N GLN A 285 9.48 8.06 -18.09
CA GLN A 285 10.50 7.64 -19.07
C GLN A 285 10.35 6.16 -19.47
N GLN A 286 9.73 5.33 -18.63
CA GLN A 286 9.41 3.93 -18.91
C GLN A 286 8.01 3.75 -19.54
N GLY A 287 7.31 4.83 -19.88
CA GLY A 287 5.93 4.79 -20.37
C GLY A 287 4.90 4.46 -19.29
N LEU A 288 5.26 4.61 -18.01
CA LEU A 288 4.38 4.39 -16.86
C LEU A 288 4.02 5.75 -16.24
N LEU A 289 2.85 5.87 -15.62
CA LEU A 289 2.45 7.10 -14.87
C LEU A 289 2.50 8.39 -15.71
N ASP A 290 2.00 8.32 -16.95
CA ASP A 290 1.96 9.43 -17.89
C ASP A 290 0.54 9.95 -18.13
N SER A 291 -0.39 9.75 -17.19
CA SER A 291 -1.74 10.32 -17.36
C SER A 291 -1.73 11.82 -17.05
N PRO A 292 -2.77 12.56 -17.49
CA PRO A 292 -2.91 13.97 -17.14
C PRO A 292 -2.85 14.27 -15.64
N LYS A 293 -3.30 13.33 -14.81
CA LYS A 293 -3.22 13.45 -13.35
C LYS A 293 -1.78 13.42 -12.84
N GLU A 294 -0.96 12.50 -13.33
CA GLU A 294 0.44 12.41 -12.90
C GLU A 294 1.29 13.55 -13.48
N ASN A 295 1.05 13.95 -14.73
CA ASN A 295 1.69 15.13 -15.31
C ASN A 295 1.34 16.41 -14.53
N PHE A 296 0.08 16.57 -14.11
CA PHE A 296 -0.30 17.70 -13.26
C PHE A 296 0.34 17.62 -11.87
N SER A 297 0.51 16.42 -11.31
CA SER A 297 1.20 16.23 -10.02
C SER A 297 2.67 16.64 -10.11
N LEU A 298 3.35 16.36 -11.22
CA LEU A 298 4.70 16.87 -11.50
C LEU A 298 4.74 18.41 -11.56
N VAL A 299 3.77 19.04 -12.26
CA VAL A 299 3.66 20.51 -12.28
C VAL A 299 3.52 21.07 -10.86
N ALA A 300 2.60 20.52 -10.07
CA ALA A 300 2.36 20.97 -8.70
C ALA A 300 3.61 20.84 -7.81
N LEU A 301 4.38 19.75 -7.96
CA LEU A 301 5.65 19.55 -7.26
C LEU A 301 6.71 20.58 -7.67
N TYR A 302 6.88 20.86 -8.96
CA TYR A 302 7.83 21.88 -9.40
C TYR A 302 7.48 23.26 -8.88
N LEU A 303 6.19 23.63 -8.91
CA LEU A 303 5.71 24.88 -8.32
C LEU A 303 5.96 24.94 -6.81
N THR A 304 5.74 23.84 -6.10
CA THR A 304 6.00 23.74 -4.65
C THR A 304 7.49 23.93 -4.32
N LEU A 305 8.39 23.48 -5.21
CA LEU A 305 9.83 23.68 -5.08
C LEU A 305 10.34 24.96 -5.75
N GLU A 306 9.44 25.86 -6.17
CA GLU A 306 9.75 27.12 -6.85
C GLU A 306 10.60 26.95 -8.13
N ASN A 307 10.54 25.76 -8.74
CA ASN A 307 11.19 25.47 -10.02
C ASN A 307 10.26 25.85 -11.17
N TYR A 308 10.02 27.15 -11.30
CA TYR A 308 9.03 27.70 -12.23
C TYR A 308 9.36 27.38 -13.69
N ASP A 309 10.64 27.34 -14.07
CA ASP A 309 11.04 27.02 -15.45
C ASP A 309 10.58 25.63 -15.89
N ARG A 310 10.73 24.63 -15.01
CA ARG A 310 10.27 23.26 -15.28
C ARG A 310 8.75 23.17 -15.27
N ALA A 311 8.09 23.86 -14.34
CA ALA A 311 6.63 23.91 -14.28
C ALA A 311 6.02 24.54 -15.55
N ILE A 312 6.56 25.67 -16.00
CA ILE A 312 6.14 26.38 -17.22
C ILE A 312 6.31 25.47 -18.43
N THR A 313 7.50 24.88 -18.61
CA THR A 313 7.79 24.00 -19.75
C THR A 313 6.80 22.83 -19.79
N LEU A 314 6.58 22.15 -18.66
CA LEU A 314 5.68 21.01 -18.58
C LEU A 314 4.21 21.41 -18.81
N LEU A 315 3.79 22.57 -18.34
CA LEU A 315 2.46 23.12 -18.59
C LEU A 315 2.26 23.46 -20.07
N GLU A 316 3.21 24.15 -20.70
CA GLU A 316 3.13 24.53 -22.12
C GLU A 316 3.08 23.30 -23.03
N GLU A 317 4.00 22.36 -22.84
CA GLU A 317 4.04 21.11 -23.60
C GLU A 317 2.79 20.25 -23.33
N GLY A 318 2.37 20.18 -22.08
CA GLY A 318 1.21 19.39 -21.65
C GLY A 318 -0.11 19.91 -22.23
N LEU A 319 -0.32 21.23 -22.18
CA LEU A 319 -1.51 21.87 -22.75
C LEU A 319 -1.54 21.76 -24.27
N ALA A 320 -0.38 21.83 -24.93
CA ALA A 320 -0.29 21.70 -26.39
C ALA A 320 -0.48 20.26 -26.89
N SER A 321 0.05 19.27 -26.16
CA SER A 321 -0.01 17.84 -26.54
C SER A 321 -1.28 17.13 -26.05
N GLY A 322 -2.01 17.70 -25.10
CA GLY A 322 -3.12 17.05 -24.40
C GLY A 322 -2.68 16.17 -23.23
N ALA A 323 -1.40 16.13 -22.90
CA ALA A 323 -0.88 15.44 -21.71
C ALA A 323 -1.26 16.15 -20.41
N ILE A 324 -1.74 17.40 -20.48
CA ILE A 324 -2.44 18.11 -19.40
C ILE A 324 -3.78 18.57 -19.95
N GLU A 325 -4.83 18.46 -19.14
CA GLU A 325 -6.18 18.83 -19.56
C GLU A 325 -6.26 20.31 -19.96
N ASN A 326 -6.85 20.59 -21.12
CA ASN A 326 -7.00 21.94 -21.63
C ASN A 326 -8.16 22.67 -20.95
N THR A 327 -7.91 23.21 -19.76
CA THR A 327 -8.92 23.92 -18.94
C THR A 327 -8.47 25.35 -18.64
N ARG A 328 -9.44 26.26 -18.46
CA ARG A 328 -9.21 27.63 -17.99
C ARG A 328 -8.19 27.68 -16.84
N ARG A 329 -8.40 26.85 -15.82
CA ARG A 329 -7.60 26.83 -14.59
C ARG A 329 -6.13 26.47 -14.86
N ASN A 330 -5.86 25.60 -15.83
CA ASN A 330 -4.48 25.23 -16.18
C ASN A 330 -3.76 26.34 -16.96
N TRP A 331 -4.48 27.12 -17.77
CA TRP A 331 -3.93 28.32 -18.41
C TRP A 331 -3.63 29.43 -17.41
N GLU A 332 -4.52 29.65 -16.43
CA GLU A 332 -4.28 30.59 -15.33
C GLU A 332 -3.08 30.15 -14.48
N LEU A 333 -2.94 28.84 -14.25
CA LEU A 333 -1.77 28.29 -13.55
C LEU A 333 -0.48 28.56 -14.32
N LEU A 334 -0.48 28.36 -15.65
CA LEU A 334 0.67 28.67 -16.50
C LEU A 334 1.02 30.16 -16.48
N ALA A 335 0.02 31.04 -16.60
CA ALA A 335 0.24 32.48 -16.51
C ALA A 335 0.80 32.88 -15.14
N THR A 336 0.27 32.32 -14.06
CA THR A 336 0.76 32.53 -12.70
C THR A 336 2.21 32.04 -12.55
N ALA A 337 2.54 30.86 -13.08
CA ALA A 337 3.90 30.33 -13.06
C ALA A 337 4.88 31.26 -13.81
N CYS A 338 4.47 31.80 -14.97
CA CYS A 338 5.24 32.81 -15.71
C CYS A 338 5.46 34.09 -14.89
N GLN A 339 4.45 34.57 -14.15
CA GLN A 339 4.62 35.72 -13.25
C GLN A 339 5.63 35.43 -12.13
N GLN A 340 5.54 34.25 -11.49
CA GLN A 340 6.48 33.86 -10.43
C GLN A 340 7.92 33.69 -10.95
N ALA A 341 8.07 33.36 -12.24
CA ALA A 341 9.36 33.33 -12.93
C ALA A 341 9.87 34.71 -13.39
N ASN A 342 9.17 35.81 -13.08
CA ASN A 342 9.44 37.16 -13.62
C ASN A 342 9.43 37.20 -15.17
N ARG A 343 8.44 36.54 -15.78
CA ARG A 343 8.23 36.48 -17.23
C ARG A 343 6.88 37.06 -17.60
N GLU A 344 6.69 38.34 -17.30
CA GLU A 344 5.39 38.99 -17.39
C GLU A 344 4.87 39.06 -18.82
N LYS A 345 5.75 39.28 -19.80
CA LYS A 345 5.39 39.24 -21.23
C LYS A 345 4.83 37.86 -21.64
N GLN A 346 5.45 36.79 -21.16
CA GLN A 346 4.99 35.42 -21.42
C GLN A 346 3.66 35.14 -20.70
N ALA A 347 3.45 35.70 -19.51
CA ALA A 347 2.17 35.61 -18.81
C ALA A 347 1.03 36.30 -19.58
N VAL A 348 1.28 37.50 -20.12
CA VAL A 348 0.31 38.25 -20.96
C VAL A 348 -0.02 37.46 -22.21
N GLU A 349 1.00 36.96 -22.93
CA GLU A 349 0.81 36.12 -24.11
C GLU A 349 0.01 34.86 -23.77
N THR A 350 0.32 34.22 -22.65
CA THR A 350 -0.37 33.00 -22.20
C THR A 350 -1.85 33.23 -21.99
N LEU A 351 -2.24 34.28 -21.26
CA LEU A 351 -3.65 34.61 -21.07
C LEU A 351 -4.31 35.04 -22.39
N GLY A 352 -3.60 35.75 -23.27
CA GLY A 352 -4.08 36.07 -24.60
C GLY A 352 -4.40 34.83 -25.45
N ARG A 353 -3.51 33.83 -25.45
CA ARG A 353 -3.75 32.52 -26.09
C ARG A 353 -4.98 31.84 -25.47
N ALA A 354 -5.07 31.81 -24.14
CA ALA A 354 -6.19 31.22 -23.42
C ALA A 354 -7.53 31.88 -23.81
N ILE A 355 -7.59 33.22 -23.88
CA ILE A 355 -8.79 33.95 -24.32
C ILE A 355 -9.15 33.58 -25.77
N GLY A 356 -8.17 33.39 -26.65
CA GLY A 356 -8.42 32.93 -28.02
C GLY A 356 -9.08 31.55 -28.10
N MET A 357 -8.78 30.65 -27.15
CA MET A 357 -9.39 29.31 -27.06
C MET A 357 -10.72 29.32 -26.31
N PHE A 358 -10.88 30.20 -25.33
CA PHE A 358 -12.07 30.34 -24.49
C PHE A 358 -12.64 31.77 -24.59
N PRO A 359 -13.15 32.18 -25.76
CA PRO A 359 -13.51 33.58 -26.03
C PRO A 359 -14.65 34.10 -25.13
N HIS A 360 -15.48 33.21 -24.61
CA HIS A 360 -16.61 33.55 -23.74
C HIS A 360 -16.26 33.51 -22.24
N ASP A 361 -15.03 33.15 -21.88
CA ASP A 361 -14.63 33.06 -20.47
C ASP A 361 -14.30 34.45 -19.91
N ALA A 362 -15.17 34.94 -19.03
CA ALA A 362 -15.02 36.23 -18.37
C ALA A 362 -13.82 36.26 -17.40
N GLN A 363 -13.49 35.12 -16.80
CA GLN A 363 -12.47 35.06 -15.78
C GLN A 363 -11.06 35.22 -16.38
N LEU A 364 -10.83 34.74 -17.60
CA LEU A 364 -9.55 34.95 -18.29
C LEU A 364 -9.28 36.43 -18.60
N GLU A 365 -10.31 37.18 -19.03
CA GLU A 365 -10.18 38.63 -19.23
C GLU A 365 -9.90 39.35 -17.91
N PHE A 366 -10.55 38.92 -16.82
CA PHE A 366 -10.30 39.46 -15.49
C PHE A 366 -8.87 39.19 -15.03
N SER A 367 -8.38 37.97 -15.18
CA SER A 367 -7.01 37.58 -14.86
C SER A 367 -5.98 38.38 -15.69
N LEU A 368 -6.26 38.63 -16.97
CA LEU A 368 -5.42 39.47 -17.84
C LEU A 368 -5.46 40.95 -17.41
N ALA A 369 -6.61 41.46 -17.00
CA ALA A 369 -6.72 42.82 -16.45
C ALA A 369 -5.88 43.01 -15.19
N GLN A 370 -5.91 42.03 -14.27
CA GLN A 370 -5.08 42.06 -13.06
C GLN A 370 -3.59 42.06 -13.39
N LEU A 371 -3.18 41.27 -14.39
CA LEU A 371 -1.80 41.23 -14.86
C LEU A 371 -1.36 42.58 -15.45
N HIS A 372 -2.12 43.17 -16.36
CA HIS A 372 -1.81 44.50 -16.91
C HIS A 372 -1.76 45.59 -15.82
N TYR A 373 -2.65 45.53 -14.83
CA TYR A 373 -2.60 46.46 -13.70
C TYR A 373 -1.32 46.30 -12.89
N SER A 374 -0.89 45.06 -12.61
CA SER A 374 0.38 44.80 -11.91
C SER A 374 1.61 45.29 -12.67
N LEU A 375 1.51 45.39 -14.00
CA LEU A 375 2.52 45.95 -14.90
C LEU A 375 2.49 47.48 -15.01
N GLY A 376 1.52 48.15 -14.38
CA GLY A 376 1.30 49.59 -14.52
C GLY A 376 0.65 50.00 -15.84
N GLU A 377 0.16 49.05 -16.63
CA GLU A 377 -0.52 49.28 -17.90
C GLU A 377 -2.01 49.57 -17.66
N ILE A 378 -2.29 50.63 -16.90
CA ILE A 378 -3.61 50.92 -16.33
C ILE A 378 -4.72 51.04 -17.39
N GLY A 379 -4.40 51.60 -18.56
CA GLY A 379 -5.37 51.71 -19.66
C GLY A 379 -5.77 50.37 -20.28
N GLU A 380 -4.81 49.44 -20.42
CA GLU A 380 -5.10 48.09 -20.93
C GLU A 380 -5.85 47.28 -19.87
N ALA A 381 -5.43 47.39 -18.60
CA ALA A 381 -6.13 46.78 -17.47
C ALA A 381 -7.61 47.15 -17.44
N ARG A 382 -7.92 48.44 -17.62
CA ARG A 382 -9.30 48.95 -17.73
C ARG A 382 -10.06 48.27 -18.86
N THR A 383 -9.47 48.23 -20.06
CA THR A 383 -10.10 47.68 -21.26
C THR A 383 -10.43 46.20 -21.10
N ARG A 384 -9.49 45.43 -20.52
CA ARG A 384 -9.69 43.99 -20.24
C ARG A 384 -10.74 43.76 -19.16
N LEU A 385 -10.76 44.60 -18.12
CA LEU A 385 -11.73 44.48 -17.05
C LEU A 385 -13.16 44.82 -17.51
N GLU A 386 -13.32 45.80 -18.41
CA GLU A 386 -14.60 46.05 -19.09
C GLU A 386 -15.03 44.85 -19.94
N ALA A 387 -14.10 44.23 -20.67
CA ALA A 387 -14.39 43.02 -21.45
C ALA A 387 -14.82 41.85 -20.54
N ALA A 388 -14.19 41.68 -19.38
CA ALA A 388 -14.58 40.69 -18.39
C ALA A 388 -16.01 40.92 -17.87
N LEU A 389 -16.35 42.16 -17.53
CA LEU A 389 -17.68 42.54 -17.03
C LEU A 389 -18.78 42.47 -18.10
N GLY A 390 -18.41 42.53 -19.37
CA GLY A 390 -19.33 42.35 -20.51
C GLY A 390 -19.67 40.89 -20.82
N LYS A 391 -18.99 39.93 -20.18
CA LYS A 391 -19.21 38.48 -20.38
C LYS A 391 -19.94 37.87 -19.19
N GLU A 392 -20.64 36.76 -19.42
CA GLU A 392 -21.29 35.98 -18.35
C GLU A 392 -20.27 35.05 -17.66
N GLY A 393 -20.59 34.59 -16.44
CA GLY A 393 -19.79 33.58 -15.74
C GLY A 393 -18.58 34.11 -14.95
N LEU A 394 -18.46 35.43 -14.77
CA LEU A 394 -17.44 36.01 -13.89
C LEU A 394 -17.71 35.64 -12.43
N GLU A 395 -16.71 35.08 -11.73
CA GLU A 395 -16.91 34.50 -10.39
C GLU A 395 -17.22 35.54 -9.31
N LYS A 396 -16.60 36.72 -9.41
CA LYS A 396 -16.73 37.82 -8.44
C LYS A 396 -17.05 39.14 -9.14
N PRO A 397 -18.28 39.28 -9.67
CA PRO A 397 -18.66 40.41 -10.51
C PRO A 397 -18.75 41.73 -9.74
N GLY A 398 -19.05 41.70 -8.43
CA GLY A 398 -19.00 42.89 -7.57
C GLY A 398 -17.57 43.34 -7.31
N GLN A 399 -16.67 42.39 -7.00
CA GLN A 399 -15.25 42.70 -6.81
C GLN A 399 -14.60 43.24 -8.09
N ALA A 400 -14.96 42.71 -9.26
CA ALA A 400 -14.48 43.20 -10.54
C ALA A 400 -14.96 44.63 -10.87
N ARG A 401 -16.23 44.96 -10.59
CA ARG A 401 -16.74 46.34 -10.72
C ARG A 401 -16.05 47.30 -9.77
N LEU A 402 -15.81 46.87 -8.53
CA LEU A 402 -15.07 47.67 -7.57
C LEU A 402 -13.64 47.92 -8.06
N PHE A 403 -12.99 46.90 -8.63
CA PHE A 403 -11.66 47.06 -9.21
C PHE A 403 -11.67 48.03 -10.41
N LEU A 404 -12.69 47.99 -11.26
CA LEU A 404 -12.84 48.94 -12.37
C LEU A 404 -13.05 50.37 -11.87
N ALA A 405 -13.82 50.53 -10.80
CA ALA A 405 -14.00 51.82 -10.13
C ALA A 405 -12.67 52.39 -9.59
N TYR A 406 -11.80 51.53 -9.02
CA TYR A 406 -10.46 51.95 -8.59
C TYR A 406 -9.59 52.39 -9.78
N ILE A 407 -9.59 51.61 -10.86
CA ILE A 407 -8.84 51.94 -12.09
C ILE A 407 -9.33 53.27 -12.67
N ASP A 408 -10.65 53.48 -12.76
CA ASP A 408 -11.22 54.74 -13.25
C ASP A 408 -10.90 55.93 -12.34
N TYR A 409 -10.86 55.71 -11.02
CA TYR A 409 -10.42 56.75 -10.07
C TYR A 409 -8.95 57.13 -10.27
N GLU A 410 -8.05 56.15 -10.45
CA GLU A 410 -6.63 56.40 -10.74
C GLU A 410 -6.42 57.14 -12.07
N LEU A 411 -7.24 56.84 -13.07
CA LEU A 411 -7.26 57.53 -14.36
C LEU A 411 -7.97 58.89 -14.32
N GLN A 412 -8.41 59.35 -13.13
CA GLN A 412 -9.17 60.59 -12.91
C GLN A 412 -10.50 60.66 -13.67
N ARG A 413 -11.07 59.50 -14.00
CA ARG A 413 -12.39 59.31 -14.61
C ARG A 413 -13.43 59.18 -13.51
N PHE A 414 -13.58 60.25 -12.73
CA PHE A 414 -14.30 60.20 -11.46
C PHE A 414 -15.79 59.91 -11.64
N GLU A 415 -16.39 60.36 -12.74
CA GLU A 415 -17.79 60.08 -13.07
C GLU A 415 -18.02 58.58 -13.32
N GLU A 416 -17.15 57.93 -14.10
CA GLU A 416 -17.19 56.48 -14.31
C GLU A 416 -16.85 55.70 -13.04
N ALA A 417 -15.88 56.18 -12.27
CA ALA A 417 -15.54 55.58 -10.98
C ALA A 417 -16.73 55.58 -10.01
N GLU A 418 -17.52 56.67 -9.95
CA GLU A 418 -18.71 56.74 -9.11
C GLU A 418 -19.77 55.74 -9.57
N LYS A 419 -19.99 55.65 -10.89
CA LYS A 419 -20.92 54.69 -11.50
C LYS A 419 -20.55 53.25 -11.11
N TRP A 420 -19.31 52.84 -11.36
CA TRP A 420 -18.87 51.47 -11.08
C TRP A 420 -18.84 51.13 -9.60
N ALA A 421 -18.48 52.10 -8.73
CA ALA A 421 -18.57 51.92 -7.28
C ALA A 421 -20.02 51.71 -6.82
N GLY A 422 -20.97 52.45 -7.40
CA GLY A 422 -22.41 52.28 -7.16
C GLY A 422 -22.92 50.92 -7.62
N GLU A 423 -22.54 50.47 -8.82
CA GLU A 423 -22.88 49.13 -9.29
C GLU A 423 -22.27 48.05 -8.41
N ALA A 424 -20.99 48.18 -8.02
CA ALA A 424 -20.33 47.25 -7.11
C ALA A 424 -21.07 47.13 -5.76
N ALA A 425 -21.60 48.24 -5.23
CA ALA A 425 -22.37 48.26 -3.99
C ALA A 425 -23.63 47.37 -4.02
N ALA A 426 -24.18 47.12 -5.20
CA ALA A 426 -25.35 46.26 -5.38
C ALA A 426 -25.02 44.75 -5.35
N HIS A 427 -23.74 44.39 -5.33
CA HIS A 427 -23.28 43.00 -5.37
C HIS A 427 -22.79 42.52 -3.98
N PRO A 428 -23.16 41.29 -3.55
CA PRO A 428 -22.82 40.78 -2.23
C PRO A 428 -21.34 40.39 -2.08
N ASP A 429 -20.63 40.13 -3.19
CA ASP A 429 -19.21 39.78 -3.19
C ASP A 429 -18.29 41.00 -3.10
N ALA A 430 -18.82 42.22 -3.26
CA ALA A 430 -18.08 43.46 -3.04
C ALA A 430 -18.02 43.79 -1.55
N LYS A 431 -16.82 44.06 -1.03
CA LYS A 431 -16.63 44.44 0.38
C LYS A 431 -17.26 45.81 0.65
N PRO A 432 -18.28 45.91 1.53
CA PRO A 432 -19.00 47.17 1.73
C PRO A 432 -18.11 48.32 2.23
N GLU A 433 -17.08 48.02 2.99
CA GLU A 433 -16.12 49.00 3.50
C GLU A 433 -15.28 49.62 2.39
N ASP A 434 -14.78 48.80 1.47
CA ASP A 434 -13.97 49.24 0.33
C ASP A 434 -14.82 50.08 -0.63
N VAL A 435 -16.05 49.64 -0.90
CA VAL A 435 -17.03 50.39 -1.70
C VAL A 435 -17.29 51.77 -1.07
N ARG A 436 -17.59 51.84 0.23
CA ARG A 436 -17.84 53.11 0.93
C ARG A 436 -16.63 54.03 0.89
N ARG A 437 -15.43 53.49 1.10
CA ARG A 437 -14.17 54.25 1.09
C ARG A 437 -13.91 54.86 -0.28
N LEU A 438 -14.00 54.06 -1.35
CA LEU A 438 -13.79 54.53 -2.71
C LEU A 438 -14.86 55.55 -3.12
N THR A 439 -16.14 55.28 -2.83
CA THR A 439 -17.24 56.20 -3.16
C THR A 439 -17.04 57.57 -2.52
N ARG A 440 -16.57 57.62 -1.26
CA ARG A 440 -16.23 58.89 -0.61
C ARG A 440 -15.10 59.61 -1.34
N ALA A 441 -13.99 58.92 -1.62
CA ALA A 441 -12.85 59.51 -2.31
C ALA A 441 -13.21 60.07 -3.70
N VAL A 442 -14.02 59.32 -4.46
CA VAL A 442 -14.53 59.76 -5.77
C VAL A 442 -15.38 61.02 -5.66
N ARG A 443 -16.30 61.07 -4.68
CA ARG A 443 -17.16 62.24 -4.47
C ARG A 443 -16.39 63.47 -4.02
N ASP A 444 -15.41 63.31 -3.15
CA ASP A 444 -14.54 64.39 -2.70
C ASP A 444 -13.75 64.97 -3.90
N ALA A 445 -13.23 64.10 -4.80
CA ALA A 445 -12.56 64.51 -6.02
C ALA A 445 -13.48 65.25 -7.01
N LEU A 446 -14.72 64.78 -7.20
CA LEU A 446 -15.74 65.45 -8.01
C LEU A 446 -16.12 66.82 -7.44
N ALA A 447 -16.30 66.92 -6.12
CA ALA A 447 -16.61 68.19 -5.44
C ALA A 447 -15.48 69.21 -5.63
N ALA A 448 -14.23 68.79 -5.41
CA ALA A 448 -13.04 69.63 -5.63
C ALA A 448 -12.93 70.13 -7.07
N ARG A 449 -13.23 69.28 -8.07
CA ARG A 449 -13.25 69.66 -9.50
C ARG A 449 -14.36 70.66 -9.84
N SER A 450 -15.50 70.58 -9.15
CA SER A 450 -16.68 71.43 -9.39
C SER A 450 -16.62 72.81 -8.71
N GLY A 451 -15.57 73.11 -7.94
CA GLY A 451 -15.40 74.39 -7.24
C GLY A 451 -16.39 74.62 -6.09
N LYS A 452 -17.14 73.59 -5.69
CA LYS A 452 -18.02 73.61 -4.51
C LYS A 452 -17.26 73.03 -3.32
N SER A 453 -16.49 73.87 -2.61
CA SER A 453 -15.99 73.51 -1.27
C SER A 453 -17.01 73.90 -0.21
#